data_AF-A0A8C4Q4U9-F1
#
_entry.id   AF-A0A8C4Q4U9-F1
#
_cell.length_a   1.000
_cell.length_b   1.000
_cell.length_c   1.000
_cell.angle_alpha   90.00
_cell.angle_beta   90.00
_cell.angle_gamma   90.00
#
_symmetry.space_group_name_H-M   'P 1'
#
loop_
_entity.id
_entity.type
_entity.pdbx_description
1 polymer ?
#
loop_
_entity_poly.entity_id
_entity_poly.type
_entity_poly.pdbx_seq_one_letter_code
_entity_poly.pdbx_strand_id
1 'polypeptide(L)'
;MYVAHRVSADHKDLIHDVAYDFHGQRLATCSSDQSVKVWDRNENSEWICTASWKTHCGSVWRVTWAHPEFGQVLASCSSDRTAAIWEEVVGESTDRQRTQSHWVKRTTLVDSRTSVTDVRFGPKHLGLVLAACSADGVIRLYEAPDIMELSQWSLQHELSCRLSCSCISWNPSCFRGHPPMLAVGSDDSSISSGGKVQVFEYNENTRKYGRVETLLMVPEPVHDLAFAPNLGRSCHLLAIASRDVRIIQLKPLRREGVLSQPVSPGRFETQQLAQFDGHGAQVWRVAWNATGTVLASSGDDGCVRLWKANYLGNWKCVGVLKGDGSPVQGDGAGSAQTVPGCANTSGGPITPISGFPILNGNHAIRNRLPCTSPYFLPPDDNLRSASRVNAVPLPVPHPLPPLPHPLPHSAGNRIPSHPEHRITRRMSSNIIWSSHDSANQ
;
A
#
# COMPACT_ATOMS: atom_id res chain seq x y z
N MET A 1 8.18 -27.41 15.95
CA MET A 1 9.12 -26.94 14.91
C MET A 1 8.26 -26.37 13.80
N TYR A 2 8.44 -25.12 13.40
CA TYR A 2 7.74 -24.58 12.23
C TYR A 2 8.51 -24.97 10.97
N VAL A 3 7.82 -25.56 10.00
CA VAL A 3 8.38 -25.89 8.68
C VAL A 3 7.75 -24.93 7.68
N ALA A 4 8.60 -24.27 6.88
CA ALA A 4 8.12 -23.43 5.80
C ALA A 4 7.71 -24.32 4.62
N HIS A 5 6.44 -24.26 4.23
CA HIS A 5 5.92 -24.97 3.06
C HIS A 5 5.65 -23.98 1.94
N ARG A 6 6.16 -24.27 0.74
CA ARG A 6 5.86 -23.49 -0.47
C ARG A 6 4.47 -23.88 -0.97
N VAL A 7 3.59 -22.89 -1.08
CA VAL A 7 2.26 -23.03 -1.72
C VAL A 7 2.39 -22.68 -3.19
N SER A 8 1.81 -23.47 -4.08
CA SER A 8 1.64 -23.07 -5.49
C SER A 8 0.42 -22.18 -5.60
N ALA A 9 0.59 -20.93 -6.03
CA ALA A 9 -0.51 -20.00 -6.19
C ALA A 9 -1.31 -20.23 -7.50
N ASP A 10 -0.79 -21.04 -8.42
CA ASP A 10 -1.39 -21.39 -9.71
C ASP A 10 -1.91 -20.19 -10.52
N HIS A 11 -1.27 -19.03 -10.37
CA HIS A 11 -1.47 -17.88 -11.24
C HIS A 11 -0.77 -18.12 -12.58
N LYS A 12 -1.32 -17.56 -13.66
CA LYS A 12 -0.79 -17.76 -15.03
C LYS A 12 0.32 -16.79 -15.40
N ASP A 13 0.56 -15.79 -14.55
CA ASP A 13 1.51 -14.69 -14.75
C ASP A 13 2.03 -14.21 -13.38
N LEU A 14 2.92 -13.22 -13.38
CA LEU A 14 3.55 -12.64 -12.18
C LEU A 14 2.53 -12.22 -11.12
N ILE A 15 2.87 -12.47 -9.85
CA ILE A 15 2.08 -12.09 -8.66
C ILE A 15 2.66 -10.78 -8.13
N HIS A 16 1.80 -9.77 -7.89
CA HIS A 16 2.24 -8.42 -7.54
C HIS A 16 2.08 -8.08 -6.05
N ASP A 17 1.07 -8.64 -5.41
CA ASP A 17 0.78 -8.41 -3.98
C ASP A 17 0.14 -9.63 -3.33
N VAL A 18 0.32 -9.70 -2.02
CA VAL A 18 -0.15 -10.76 -1.14
C VAL A 18 -0.58 -10.14 0.18
N ALA A 19 -1.87 -10.25 0.53
CA ALA A 19 -2.42 -9.65 1.73
C ALA A 19 -3.10 -10.69 2.63
N TYR A 20 -2.71 -10.73 3.90
CA TYR A 20 -3.41 -11.49 4.93
C TYR A 20 -4.68 -10.77 5.39
N ASP A 21 -5.68 -11.54 5.82
CA ASP A 21 -6.79 -11.01 6.59
C ASP A 21 -6.35 -10.59 8.00
N PHE A 22 -7.28 -9.99 8.75
CA PHE A 22 -7.01 -9.52 10.12
C PHE A 22 -6.60 -10.65 11.09
N HIS A 23 -7.05 -11.90 10.87
CA HIS A 23 -6.74 -13.03 11.74
C HIS A 23 -5.51 -13.84 11.30
N GLY A 24 -4.97 -13.59 10.09
CA GLY A 24 -3.87 -14.38 9.52
C GLY A 24 -4.26 -15.81 9.14
N GLN A 25 -5.56 -16.05 8.95
CA GLN A 25 -6.16 -17.34 8.57
C GLN A 25 -6.52 -17.40 7.09
N ARG A 26 -6.65 -16.24 6.44
CA ARG A 26 -6.95 -16.10 5.01
C ARG A 26 -5.87 -15.29 4.32
N LEU A 27 -5.69 -15.53 3.03
CA LEU A 27 -4.73 -14.86 2.17
C LEU A 27 -5.41 -14.47 0.87
N ALA A 28 -5.18 -13.25 0.39
CA ALA A 28 -5.54 -12.82 -0.95
C ALA A 28 -4.26 -12.62 -1.79
N THR A 29 -4.28 -13.10 -3.03
CA THR A 29 -3.17 -12.95 -4.00
C THR A 29 -3.68 -12.32 -5.29
N CYS A 30 -2.89 -11.44 -5.91
CA CYS A 30 -3.27 -10.77 -7.15
C CYS A 30 -2.13 -10.77 -8.20
N SER A 31 -2.48 -10.80 -9.49
CA SER A 31 -1.53 -11.10 -10.57
C SER A 31 -1.76 -10.29 -11.85
N SER A 32 -0.76 -10.26 -12.72
CA SER A 32 -0.89 -9.86 -14.13
C SER A 32 -1.91 -10.68 -14.92
N ASP A 33 -2.27 -11.90 -14.47
CA ASP A 33 -3.27 -12.75 -15.12
C ASP A 33 -4.72 -12.25 -14.99
N GLN A 34 -4.90 -11.04 -14.45
CA GLN A 34 -6.17 -10.34 -14.23
C GLN A 34 -7.07 -10.98 -13.15
N SER A 35 -6.55 -11.93 -12.37
CA SER A 35 -7.30 -12.61 -11.32
C SER A 35 -6.87 -12.20 -9.91
N VAL A 36 -7.83 -12.33 -8.99
CA VAL A 36 -7.59 -12.41 -7.55
C VAL A 36 -7.97 -13.81 -7.11
N LYS A 37 -7.18 -14.36 -6.19
CA LYS A 37 -7.47 -15.62 -5.51
C LYS A 37 -7.50 -15.41 -4.01
N VAL A 38 -8.37 -16.16 -3.34
CA VAL A 38 -8.46 -16.22 -1.89
C VAL A 38 -8.15 -17.65 -1.46
N TRP A 39 -7.33 -17.73 -0.41
CA TRP A 39 -6.83 -18.97 0.17
C TRP A 39 -7.18 -18.99 1.64
N ASP A 40 -7.74 -20.09 2.10
CA ASP A 40 -8.06 -20.31 3.50
C ASP A 40 -7.11 -21.38 4.07
N ARG A 41 -6.66 -21.15 5.31
CA ARG A 41 -5.75 -22.05 6.03
C ARG A 41 -6.56 -23.11 6.77
N ASN A 42 -6.36 -24.37 6.44
CA ASN A 42 -7.02 -25.49 7.11
C ASN A 42 -6.44 -25.77 8.51
N GLU A 43 -7.07 -26.67 9.27
CA GLU A 43 -6.61 -27.10 10.60
C GLU A 43 -5.17 -27.68 10.58
N ASN A 44 -4.79 -28.34 9.48
CA ASN A 44 -3.44 -28.87 9.24
C ASN A 44 -2.40 -27.78 8.90
N SER A 45 -2.79 -26.49 8.88
CA SER A 45 -1.96 -25.35 8.48
C SER A 45 -1.53 -25.30 7.00
N GLU A 46 -2.22 -26.02 6.14
CA GLU A 46 -2.07 -25.96 4.68
C GLU A 46 -3.01 -24.90 4.10
N TRP A 47 -2.59 -24.27 3.00
CA TRP A 47 -3.37 -23.24 2.30
C TRP A 47 -4.14 -23.84 1.14
N ILE A 48 -5.45 -23.64 1.11
CA ILE A 48 -6.34 -24.16 0.07
C ILE A 48 -6.98 -22.97 -0.66
N CYS A 49 -6.90 -22.93 -1.99
CA CYS A 49 -7.59 -21.92 -2.79
C CYS A 49 -9.11 -22.15 -2.72
N THR A 50 -9.83 -21.26 -2.05
CA THR A 50 -11.29 -21.35 -1.88
C THR A 50 -12.05 -20.53 -2.92
N ALA A 51 -11.46 -19.44 -3.43
CA ALA A 51 -12.02 -18.68 -4.54
C ALA A 51 -10.94 -18.20 -5.52
N SER A 52 -11.29 -18.13 -6.81
CA SER A 52 -10.43 -17.64 -7.89
C SER A 52 -11.28 -17.04 -9.00
N TRP A 53 -11.16 -15.74 -9.25
CA TRP A 53 -11.98 -15.05 -10.25
C TRP A 53 -11.23 -13.94 -10.98
N LYS A 54 -11.65 -13.64 -12.22
CA LYS A 54 -11.16 -12.48 -12.96
C LYS A 54 -11.78 -11.20 -12.40
N THR A 55 -10.96 -10.19 -12.16
CA THR A 55 -11.35 -8.96 -11.45
C THR A 55 -11.37 -7.73 -12.34
N HIS A 56 -10.39 -7.64 -13.22
CA HIS A 56 -9.95 -6.44 -13.92
C HIS A 56 -9.67 -6.73 -15.41
N CYS A 57 -9.50 -5.67 -16.21
CA CYS A 57 -9.10 -5.78 -17.62
C CYS A 57 -7.57 -5.65 -17.82
N GLY A 58 -6.84 -5.37 -16.74
CA GLY A 58 -5.37 -5.23 -16.71
C GLY A 58 -4.76 -5.95 -15.51
N SER A 59 -3.44 -5.83 -15.36
CA SER A 59 -2.67 -6.40 -14.25
C SER A 59 -3.13 -5.84 -12.91
N VAL A 60 -3.39 -6.72 -11.94
CA VAL A 60 -3.84 -6.33 -10.60
C VAL A 60 -2.61 -6.08 -9.71
N TRP A 61 -2.38 -4.82 -9.34
CA TRP A 61 -1.15 -4.38 -8.68
C TRP A 61 -1.12 -4.59 -7.17
N ARG A 62 -2.27 -4.47 -6.50
CA ARG A 62 -2.43 -4.63 -5.05
C ARG A 62 -3.78 -5.23 -4.71
N VAL A 63 -3.81 -5.87 -3.55
CA VAL A 63 -5.02 -6.37 -2.91
C VAL A 63 -4.96 -6.07 -1.41
N THR A 64 -6.08 -5.76 -0.78
CA THR A 64 -6.13 -5.41 0.64
C THR A 64 -7.47 -5.84 1.26
N TRP A 65 -7.42 -6.31 2.51
CA TRP A 65 -8.59 -6.68 3.29
C TRP A 65 -9.08 -5.49 4.11
N ALA A 66 -10.40 -5.33 4.22
CA ALA A 66 -11.00 -4.43 5.20
C ALA A 66 -10.86 -5.01 6.61
N HIS A 67 -11.08 -4.18 7.62
CA HIS A 67 -11.22 -4.68 8.99
C HIS A 67 -12.52 -5.49 9.14
N PRO A 68 -12.53 -6.67 9.79
CA PRO A 68 -13.67 -7.61 9.79
C PRO A 68 -14.98 -7.08 10.41
N GLU A 69 -14.92 -5.96 11.12
CA GLU A 69 -16.08 -5.20 11.61
C GLU A 69 -16.96 -4.65 10.47
N PHE A 70 -16.41 -4.55 9.25
CA PHE A 70 -17.13 -4.19 8.02
C PHE A 70 -17.51 -5.41 7.15
N GLY A 71 -17.36 -6.63 7.69
CA GLY A 71 -17.56 -7.88 6.95
C GLY A 71 -16.33 -8.35 6.18
N GLN A 72 -16.51 -9.39 5.35
CA GLN A 72 -15.46 -9.98 4.52
C GLN A 72 -15.34 -9.19 3.20
N VAL A 73 -14.63 -8.06 3.26
CA VAL A 73 -14.49 -7.13 2.14
C VAL A 73 -13.04 -7.05 1.67
N LEU A 74 -12.86 -7.13 0.35
CA LEU A 74 -11.58 -6.98 -0.35
C LEU A 74 -11.63 -5.76 -1.28
N ALA A 75 -10.51 -5.05 -1.41
CA ALA A 75 -10.28 -4.09 -2.48
C ALA A 75 -9.09 -4.53 -3.35
N SER A 76 -9.23 -4.36 -4.66
CA SER A 76 -8.17 -4.62 -5.66
C SER A 76 -7.96 -3.39 -6.54
N CYS A 77 -6.74 -3.15 -7.02
CA CYS A 77 -6.44 -2.08 -7.97
C CYS A 77 -5.60 -2.53 -9.16
N SER A 78 -5.69 -1.81 -10.28
CA SER A 78 -5.24 -2.33 -11.58
C SER A 78 -4.65 -1.26 -12.51
N SER A 79 -3.86 -1.73 -13.48
CA SER A 79 -3.39 -0.92 -14.62
C SER A 79 -4.53 -0.47 -15.55
N ASP A 80 -5.72 -1.06 -15.44
CA ASP A 80 -6.94 -0.60 -16.14
C ASP A 80 -7.55 0.70 -15.59
N ARG A 81 -6.85 1.36 -14.64
CA ARG A 81 -7.19 2.65 -14.02
C ARG A 81 -8.31 2.59 -12.99
N THR A 82 -8.78 1.39 -12.64
CA THR A 82 -9.85 1.20 -11.67
C THR A 82 -9.36 0.58 -10.36
N ALA A 83 -10.12 0.81 -9.30
CA ALA A 83 -10.14 -0.04 -8.12
C ALA A 83 -11.52 -0.69 -7.99
N ALA A 84 -11.59 -1.94 -7.52
CA ALA A 84 -12.84 -2.68 -7.36
C ALA A 84 -13.02 -3.15 -5.91
N ILE A 85 -14.25 -3.08 -5.42
CA ILE A 85 -14.64 -3.56 -4.08
C ILE A 85 -15.40 -4.87 -4.24
N TRP A 86 -15.03 -5.85 -3.43
CA TRP A 86 -15.56 -7.20 -3.45
C TRP A 86 -16.04 -7.58 -2.05
N GLU A 87 -17.17 -8.24 -1.97
CA GLU A 87 -17.70 -8.81 -0.72
C GLU A 87 -17.86 -10.32 -0.90
N GLU A 88 -17.49 -11.09 0.12
CA GLU A 88 -17.77 -12.51 0.15
C GLU A 88 -19.21 -12.77 0.60
N VAL A 89 -20.02 -13.34 -0.29
CA VAL A 89 -21.37 -13.80 0.02
C VAL A 89 -21.32 -15.31 0.26
N VAL A 90 -21.60 -15.71 1.49
CA VAL A 90 -21.77 -17.12 1.89
C VAL A 90 -23.17 -17.57 1.47
N GLY A 91 -23.26 -18.50 0.51
CA GLY A 91 -24.54 -19.03 0.09
C GLY A 91 -25.15 -19.98 1.13
N GLU A 92 -26.43 -19.81 1.46
CA GLU A 92 -27.21 -20.80 2.20
C GLU A 92 -27.49 -22.03 1.31
N SER A 93 -26.52 -22.95 1.27
CA SER A 93 -26.72 -24.26 0.65
C SER A 93 -27.54 -25.16 1.59
N THR A 94 -28.75 -25.56 1.19
CA THR A 94 -29.56 -26.56 1.92
C THR A 94 -28.88 -27.94 1.94
N ASP A 95 -27.89 -28.17 1.07
CA ASP A 95 -27.09 -29.39 1.02
C ASP A 95 -25.86 -29.32 1.96
N ARG A 96 -25.70 -30.33 2.81
CA ARG A 96 -24.72 -30.41 3.92
C ARG A 96 -23.26 -30.62 3.48
N GLN A 97 -22.97 -30.46 2.19
CA GLN A 97 -21.68 -30.82 1.58
C GLN A 97 -20.95 -29.66 0.89
N ARG A 98 -21.58 -28.49 0.67
CA ARG A 98 -20.90 -27.39 -0.01
C ARG A 98 -21.51 -26.00 0.21
N THR A 99 -21.20 -25.40 1.35
CA THR A 99 -21.34 -23.95 1.57
C THR A 99 -20.33 -23.21 0.69
N GLN A 100 -20.67 -22.98 -0.58
CA GLN A 100 -19.81 -22.21 -1.49
C GLN A 100 -19.96 -20.72 -1.20
N SER A 101 -18.93 -20.12 -0.60
CA SER A 101 -18.80 -18.68 -0.62
C SER A 101 -18.37 -18.22 -2.02
N HIS A 102 -18.84 -17.05 -2.43
CA HIS A 102 -18.47 -16.46 -3.70
C HIS A 102 -18.29 -14.94 -3.54
N TRP A 103 -17.35 -14.39 -4.30
CA TRP A 103 -16.99 -12.98 -4.21
C TRP A 103 -17.76 -12.15 -5.24
N VAL A 104 -18.60 -11.25 -4.74
CA VAL A 104 -19.46 -10.37 -5.54
C VAL A 104 -18.79 -9.01 -5.68
N LYS A 105 -18.64 -8.51 -6.91
CA LYS A 105 -18.21 -7.12 -7.15
C LYS A 105 -19.32 -6.18 -6.69
N ARG A 106 -19.05 -5.38 -5.65
CA ARG A 106 -20.01 -4.40 -5.12
C ARG A 106 -19.93 -3.06 -5.84
N THR A 107 -18.72 -2.57 -6.12
CA THR A 107 -18.52 -1.34 -6.90
C THR A 107 -17.21 -1.32 -7.69
N THR A 108 -17.09 -0.38 -8.61
CA THR A 108 -15.85 -0.05 -9.34
C THR A 108 -15.61 1.46 -9.26
N LEU A 109 -14.47 1.84 -8.69
CA LEU A 109 -14.02 3.22 -8.54
C LEU A 109 -13.23 3.60 -9.81
N VAL A 110 -13.71 4.60 -10.55
CA VAL A 110 -13.28 4.92 -11.93
C VAL A 110 -12.74 6.34 -12.11
N ASP A 111 -12.58 7.10 -11.03
CA ASP A 111 -12.18 8.52 -11.07
C ASP A 111 -10.70 8.72 -11.45
N SER A 112 -9.89 7.66 -11.37
CA SER A 112 -8.46 7.72 -11.68
C SER A 112 -8.21 7.75 -13.19
N ARG A 113 -7.40 8.70 -13.64
CA ARG A 113 -7.13 8.93 -15.07
C ARG A 113 -6.06 8.00 -15.64
N THR A 114 -5.26 7.39 -14.77
CA THR A 114 -4.14 6.49 -15.09
C THR A 114 -4.13 5.27 -14.16
N SER A 115 -3.17 4.37 -14.32
CA SER A 115 -3.00 3.16 -13.50
C SER A 115 -3.15 3.47 -11.99
N VAL A 116 -3.90 2.64 -11.27
CA VAL A 116 -3.99 2.71 -9.81
C VAL A 116 -2.92 1.77 -9.24
N THR A 117 -1.87 2.34 -8.68
CA THR A 117 -0.63 1.68 -8.28
C THR A 117 -0.71 1.04 -6.90
N ASP A 118 -1.48 1.63 -5.98
CA ASP A 118 -1.70 1.09 -4.64
C ASP A 118 -3.10 1.40 -4.11
N VAL A 119 -3.61 0.52 -3.24
CA VAL A 119 -4.92 0.62 -2.60
C VAL A 119 -4.88 0.04 -1.19
N ARG A 120 -5.29 0.84 -0.20
CA ARG A 120 -5.24 0.47 1.23
C ARG A 120 -6.46 0.99 1.99
N PHE A 121 -7.15 0.10 2.70
CA PHE A 121 -8.19 0.49 3.67
C PHE A 121 -7.57 1.29 4.81
N GLY A 122 -8.31 2.30 5.29
CA GLY A 122 -7.91 3.09 6.43
C GLY A 122 -8.15 2.38 7.77
N PRO A 123 -7.62 2.91 8.87
CA PRO A 123 -7.87 2.41 10.21
C PRO A 123 -9.36 2.43 10.54
N LYS A 124 -9.89 1.33 11.09
CA LYS A 124 -11.33 1.13 11.36
C LYS A 124 -12.06 2.24 12.11
N HIS A 125 -11.33 3.00 12.94
CA HIS A 125 -11.90 4.10 13.72
C HIS A 125 -12.25 5.34 12.88
N LEU A 126 -11.88 5.34 11.59
CA LEU A 126 -12.30 6.32 10.59
C LEU A 126 -13.53 5.86 9.79
N GLY A 127 -14.13 4.70 10.13
CA GLY A 127 -15.15 4.05 9.31
C GLY A 127 -14.56 3.26 8.14
N LEU A 128 -15.41 2.89 7.18
CA LEU A 128 -15.02 2.14 5.99
C LEU A 128 -14.48 3.10 4.92
N VAL A 129 -13.23 3.51 5.09
CA VAL A 129 -12.51 4.39 4.17
C VAL A 129 -11.44 3.64 3.38
N LEU A 130 -11.21 4.06 2.14
CA LEU A 130 -10.23 3.49 1.24
C LEU A 130 -9.39 4.60 0.59
N ALA A 131 -8.06 4.45 0.63
CA ALA A 131 -7.17 5.28 -0.17
C ALA A 131 -6.75 4.52 -1.42
N ALA A 132 -6.90 5.15 -2.58
CA ALA A 132 -6.34 4.70 -3.86
C ALA A 132 -5.27 5.70 -4.33
N CYS A 133 -4.11 5.19 -4.75
CA CYS A 133 -3.00 5.95 -5.29
C CYS A 133 -2.88 5.69 -6.79
N SER A 134 -2.67 6.73 -7.59
CA SER A 134 -2.51 6.61 -9.04
C SER A 134 -1.22 7.25 -9.55
N ALA A 135 -0.74 6.74 -10.69
CA ALA A 135 0.46 7.24 -11.37
C ALA A 135 0.31 8.68 -11.89
N ASP A 136 -0.91 9.24 -11.91
CA ASP A 136 -1.20 10.65 -12.19
C ASP A 136 -0.72 11.61 -11.06
N GLY A 137 -0.19 11.04 -9.97
CA GLY A 137 0.29 11.78 -8.81
C GLY A 137 -0.83 12.27 -7.91
N VAL A 138 -1.98 11.58 -7.94
CA VAL A 138 -3.16 11.90 -7.15
C VAL A 138 -3.54 10.74 -6.23
N ILE A 139 -3.85 11.07 -4.98
CA ILE A 139 -4.45 10.17 -3.99
C ILE A 139 -5.95 10.47 -3.95
N ARG A 140 -6.77 9.43 -4.02
CA ARG A 140 -8.23 9.53 -3.91
C ARG A 140 -8.69 8.80 -2.66
N LEU A 141 -9.35 9.51 -1.77
CA LEU A 141 -9.90 8.97 -0.52
C LEU A 141 -11.40 8.79 -0.69
N TYR A 142 -11.85 7.55 -0.58
CA TYR A 142 -13.24 7.15 -0.69
C TYR A 142 -13.77 6.71 0.67
N GLU A 143 -15.05 6.95 0.92
CA GLU A 143 -15.77 6.53 2.12
C GLU A 143 -17.09 5.87 1.72
N ALA A 144 -17.37 4.69 2.26
CA ALA A 144 -18.70 4.08 2.19
C ALA A 144 -19.58 4.70 3.30
N PRO A 145 -20.60 5.51 2.95
CA PRO A 145 -21.44 6.20 3.94
C PRO A 145 -22.38 5.24 4.69
N ASP A 146 -22.67 4.08 4.10
CA ASP A 146 -23.38 2.97 4.75
C ASP A 146 -22.57 1.69 4.53
N ILE A 147 -22.20 1.03 5.63
CA ILE A 147 -21.45 -0.23 5.64
C ILE A 147 -22.32 -1.39 5.13
N MET A 148 -23.65 -1.26 5.20
CA MET A 148 -24.61 -2.26 4.71
C MET A 148 -24.80 -2.19 3.18
N GLU A 149 -24.43 -1.08 2.53
CA GLU A 149 -24.62 -0.85 1.09
C GLU A 149 -23.28 -0.58 0.39
N LEU A 150 -22.43 -1.61 0.35
CA LEU A 150 -21.07 -1.56 -0.20
C LEU A 150 -20.99 -1.21 -1.70
N SER A 151 -22.12 -1.07 -2.41
CA SER A 151 -22.13 -0.54 -3.78
C SER A 151 -21.87 0.97 -3.84
N GLN A 152 -22.20 1.70 -2.78
CA GLN A 152 -22.11 3.15 -2.72
C GLN A 152 -20.82 3.60 -2.04
N TRP A 153 -19.95 4.26 -2.81
CA TRP A 153 -18.70 4.84 -2.32
C TRP A 153 -18.60 6.29 -2.76
N SER A 154 -18.30 7.16 -1.81
CA SER A 154 -18.23 8.60 -2.01
C SER A 154 -16.78 9.08 -2.05
N LEU A 155 -16.39 9.81 -3.09
CA LEU A 155 -15.07 10.45 -3.17
C LEU A 155 -15.04 11.66 -2.21
N GLN A 156 -14.35 11.52 -1.09
CA GLN A 156 -14.26 12.56 -0.04
C GLN A 156 -13.15 13.58 -0.33
N HIS A 157 -11.97 13.09 -0.76
CA HIS A 157 -10.80 13.94 -0.96
C HIS A 157 -9.97 13.50 -2.17
N GLU A 158 -9.43 14.51 -2.87
CA GLU A 158 -8.43 14.35 -3.91
C GLU A 158 -7.17 15.13 -3.50
N LEU A 159 -6.03 14.43 -3.37
CA LEU A 159 -4.77 14.99 -2.86
C LEU A 159 -3.67 14.88 -3.92
N SER A 160 -3.15 16.02 -4.39
CA SER A 160 -2.09 16.05 -5.41
C SER A 160 -0.70 16.01 -4.78
N CYS A 161 0.07 14.97 -5.10
CA CYS A 161 1.49 14.81 -4.74
C CYS A 161 2.44 15.49 -5.73
N ARG A 162 1.98 15.77 -6.95
CA ARG A 162 2.72 16.33 -8.11
C ARG A 162 3.84 15.45 -8.69
N LEU A 163 4.05 14.25 -8.13
CA LEU A 163 4.94 13.19 -8.61
C LEU A 163 4.12 11.91 -8.74
N SER A 164 4.51 10.96 -9.60
CA SER A 164 3.82 9.67 -9.73
C SER A 164 3.77 8.95 -8.38
N CYS A 165 2.60 8.46 -7.97
CA CYS A 165 2.48 7.73 -6.71
C CYS A 165 2.72 6.24 -6.95
N SER A 166 3.56 5.61 -6.13
CA SER A 166 3.90 4.17 -6.24
C SER A 166 3.32 3.32 -5.10
N CYS A 167 3.17 3.91 -3.92
CA CYS A 167 2.76 3.23 -2.69
C CYS A 167 2.11 4.20 -1.68
N ILE A 168 1.23 3.67 -0.83
CA ILE A 168 0.53 4.41 0.21
C ILE A 168 0.45 3.62 1.52
N SER A 169 0.60 4.31 2.65
CA SER A 169 0.37 3.73 3.97
C SER A 169 -0.36 4.70 4.88
N TRP A 170 -1.42 4.22 5.51
CA TRP A 170 -2.12 4.90 6.59
C TRP A 170 -1.35 4.77 7.90
N ASN A 171 -1.34 5.82 8.73
CA ASN A 171 -0.86 5.70 10.11
C ASN A 171 -1.91 4.89 10.91
N PRO A 172 -1.57 3.69 11.43
CA PRO A 172 -2.52 2.82 12.13
C PRO A 172 -2.84 3.29 13.57
N SER A 173 -2.30 4.43 14.01
CA SER A 173 -2.54 5.02 15.34
C SER A 173 -4.04 5.25 15.59
N CYS A 174 -4.61 4.54 16.57
CA CYS A 174 -5.98 4.75 17.06
C CYS A 174 -6.10 5.77 18.20
N PHE A 175 -5.00 6.40 18.61
CA PHE A 175 -5.01 7.40 19.67
C PHE A 175 -5.70 8.69 19.19
N ARG A 176 -6.85 9.04 19.77
CA ARG A 176 -7.67 10.20 19.35
C ARG A 176 -6.95 11.56 19.36
N GLY A 177 -5.85 11.69 20.10
CA GLY A 177 -5.03 12.92 20.10
C GLY A 177 -4.03 13.00 18.93
N HIS A 178 -3.96 11.99 18.07
CA HIS A 178 -3.24 12.04 16.80
C HIS A 178 -4.26 12.18 15.66
N PRO A 179 -4.19 13.23 14.84
CA PRO A 179 -5.03 13.34 13.65
C PRO A 179 -4.78 12.18 12.68
N PRO A 180 -5.77 11.80 11.85
CA PRO A 180 -5.57 10.84 10.76
C PRO A 180 -4.41 11.27 9.85
N MET A 181 -3.49 10.35 9.56
CA MET A 181 -2.33 10.60 8.71
C MET A 181 -2.14 9.50 7.67
N LEU A 182 -1.58 9.87 6.53
CA LEU A 182 -1.14 8.96 5.48
C LEU A 182 0.20 9.43 4.90
N ALA A 183 1.01 8.49 4.44
CA ALA A 183 2.26 8.73 3.74
C ALA A 183 2.15 8.13 2.34
N VAL A 184 2.74 8.81 1.35
CA VAL A 184 2.80 8.36 -0.04
C VAL A 184 4.21 8.48 -0.57
N GLY A 185 4.65 7.42 -1.26
CA GLY A 185 5.93 7.33 -1.94
C GLY A 185 5.77 7.51 -3.45
N SER A 186 6.83 7.99 -4.08
CA SER A 186 6.95 8.16 -5.51
C SER A 186 8.11 7.33 -6.08
N ASP A 187 7.84 6.64 -7.17
CA ASP A 187 8.81 5.89 -7.97
C ASP A 187 9.51 6.76 -9.04
N ASP A 188 9.24 8.07 -9.07
CA ASP A 188 9.89 9.00 -9.98
C ASP A 188 11.43 8.88 -9.87
N SER A 189 12.08 8.60 -10.99
CA SER A 189 13.53 8.44 -11.10
C SER A 189 14.29 9.76 -11.21
N SER A 190 13.59 10.87 -11.47
CA SER A 190 14.16 12.20 -11.53
C SER A 190 14.84 12.60 -10.22
N ILE A 191 16.05 13.14 -10.32
CA ILE A 191 16.84 13.65 -9.19
C ILE A 191 16.45 15.11 -8.85
N SER A 192 15.83 15.83 -9.80
CA SER A 192 15.35 17.21 -9.60
C SER A 192 13.92 17.30 -9.07
N SER A 193 13.20 16.18 -9.05
CA SER A 193 11.91 16.07 -8.38
C SER A 193 12.07 16.27 -6.88
N GLY A 194 11.10 16.95 -6.25
CA GLY A 194 11.11 17.20 -4.81
C GLY A 194 11.02 15.91 -3.98
N GLY A 195 11.06 16.03 -2.65
CA GLY A 195 11.09 14.86 -1.76
C GLY A 195 10.03 13.81 -2.09
N LYS A 196 10.52 12.59 -2.36
CA LYS A 196 9.74 11.49 -2.95
C LYS A 196 8.81 10.79 -1.98
N VAL A 197 8.92 11.09 -0.68
CA VAL A 197 7.91 10.72 0.33
C VAL A 197 7.25 11.97 0.89
N GLN A 198 5.93 12.02 0.81
CA GLN A 198 5.10 13.11 1.30
C GLN A 198 4.13 12.57 2.36
N VAL A 199 3.96 13.31 3.45
CA VAL A 199 3.05 12.97 4.55
C VAL A 199 1.91 13.96 4.60
N PHE A 200 0.68 13.45 4.64
CA PHE A 200 -0.54 14.21 4.75
C PHE A 200 -1.22 13.94 6.10
N GLU A 201 -1.82 14.99 6.66
CA GLU A 201 -2.52 14.98 7.94
C GLU A 201 -3.91 15.59 7.76
N TYR A 202 -4.93 14.98 8.35
CA TYR A 202 -6.28 15.52 8.37
C TYR A 202 -6.40 16.65 9.39
N ASN A 203 -6.78 17.84 8.92
CA ASN A 203 -7.06 18.97 9.78
C ASN A 203 -8.57 19.12 9.97
N GLU A 204 -9.06 18.81 11.17
CA GLU A 204 -10.47 18.87 11.56
C GLU A 204 -11.10 20.24 11.32
N ASN A 205 -10.36 21.33 11.56
CA ASN A 205 -10.87 22.70 11.41
C ASN A 205 -11.20 23.03 9.96
N THR A 206 -10.42 22.49 9.01
CA THR A 206 -10.60 22.71 7.57
C THR A 206 -11.34 21.56 6.89
N ARG A 207 -11.59 20.45 7.60
CA ARG A 207 -12.13 19.17 7.10
C ARG A 207 -11.44 18.67 5.82
N LYS A 208 -10.11 18.77 5.80
CA LYS A 208 -9.27 18.43 4.63
C LYS A 208 -7.93 17.87 5.08
N TYR A 209 -7.39 16.96 4.28
CA TYR A 209 -5.99 16.56 4.40
C TYR A 209 -5.09 17.65 3.83
N GLY A 210 -4.09 18.06 4.61
CA GLY A 210 -3.01 18.95 4.17
C GLY A 210 -1.68 18.20 4.16
N ARG A 211 -0.80 18.50 3.21
CA ARG A 211 0.58 18.00 3.26
C ARG A 211 1.32 18.71 4.39
N VAL A 212 1.76 17.95 5.38
CA VAL A 212 2.43 18.46 6.58
C VAL A 212 3.95 18.33 6.53
N GLU A 213 4.46 17.34 5.80
CA GLU A 213 5.88 17.02 5.75
C GLU A 213 6.27 16.47 4.37
N THR A 214 7.49 16.76 3.93
CA THR A 214 8.09 16.21 2.70
C THR A 214 9.50 15.74 3.03
N LEU A 215 9.75 14.43 2.98
CA LEU A 215 10.98 13.82 3.47
C LEU A 215 12.08 13.91 2.40
N LEU A 216 12.83 15.02 2.41
CA LEU A 216 13.92 15.30 1.46
C LEU A 216 15.13 14.35 1.58
N MET A 217 15.21 13.57 2.66
CA MET A 217 16.34 12.66 2.91
C MET A 217 16.36 11.42 2.00
N VAL A 218 15.28 11.15 1.24
CA VAL A 218 15.17 10.01 0.32
C VAL A 218 15.17 10.51 -1.14
N PRO A 219 16.33 10.52 -1.84
CA PRO A 219 16.43 10.97 -3.23
C PRO A 219 16.16 9.86 -4.25
N GLU A 220 16.18 8.60 -3.83
CA GLU A 220 16.01 7.41 -4.68
C GLU A 220 14.51 7.08 -4.86
N PRO A 221 14.10 6.39 -5.94
CA PRO A 221 12.73 5.92 -6.15
C PRO A 221 12.20 5.11 -4.96
N VAL A 222 10.95 5.33 -4.58
CA VAL A 222 10.29 4.62 -3.48
C VAL A 222 9.40 3.53 -4.05
N HIS A 223 9.64 2.28 -3.67
CA HIS A 223 8.92 1.11 -4.18
C HIS A 223 7.78 0.68 -3.24
N ASP A 224 7.96 0.89 -1.94
CA ASP A 224 6.98 0.58 -0.90
C ASP A 224 7.24 1.42 0.37
N LEU A 225 6.21 1.63 1.19
CA LEU A 225 6.36 2.26 2.50
C LEU A 225 5.31 1.74 3.50
N ALA A 226 5.65 1.76 4.79
CA ALA A 226 4.78 1.25 5.82
C ALA A 226 4.93 2.03 7.13
N PHE A 227 3.82 2.59 7.63
CA PHE A 227 3.75 3.08 9.01
C PHE A 227 3.73 1.91 10.00
N ALA A 228 4.49 2.06 11.08
CA ALA A 228 4.52 1.08 12.16
C ALA A 228 3.32 1.25 13.12
N PRO A 229 2.66 0.17 13.56
CA PRO A 229 1.72 0.17 14.67
C PRO A 229 2.30 0.85 15.92
N ASN A 230 1.66 1.92 16.40
CA ASN A 230 2.17 2.78 17.47
C ASN A 230 1.68 2.34 18.86
N LEU A 231 1.91 1.07 19.21
CA LEU A 231 1.53 0.50 20.51
C LEU A 231 2.49 1.01 21.61
N GLY A 232 2.15 2.15 22.22
CA GLY A 232 2.88 2.72 23.37
C GLY A 232 4.04 3.66 23.03
N ARG A 233 4.24 4.02 21.75
CA ARG A 233 5.23 5.04 21.35
C ARG A 233 4.63 6.45 21.28
N SER A 234 5.38 7.45 21.72
CA SER A 234 5.05 8.88 21.58
C SER A 234 5.47 9.48 20.23
N CYS A 235 5.79 8.64 19.25
CA CYS A 235 6.26 9.01 17.92
C CYS A 235 5.80 7.96 16.91
N HIS A 236 5.71 8.36 15.65
CA HIS A 236 5.39 7.46 14.55
C HIS A 236 6.70 7.00 13.90
N LEU A 237 6.77 5.72 13.51
CA LEU A 237 7.85 5.23 12.65
C LEU A 237 7.29 4.94 11.27
N LEU A 238 8.03 5.35 10.25
CA LEU A 238 7.76 5.07 8.84
C LEU A 238 8.96 4.28 8.29
N ALA A 239 8.71 3.08 7.78
CA ALA A 239 9.67 2.33 6.99
C ALA A 239 9.50 2.70 5.51
N ILE A 240 10.61 2.80 4.79
CA ILE A 240 10.65 3.14 3.37
C ILE A 240 11.52 2.11 2.67
N ALA A 241 10.99 1.51 1.61
CA ALA A 241 11.70 0.65 0.66
C ALA A 241 12.09 1.48 -0.56
N SER A 242 13.39 1.57 -0.81
CA SER A 242 13.97 2.28 -1.94
C SER A 242 15.19 1.48 -2.44
N ARG A 243 16.26 2.14 -2.88
CA ARG A 243 17.56 1.48 -3.06
C ARG A 243 18.13 0.94 -1.73
N ASP A 244 17.74 1.52 -0.61
CA ASP A 244 18.05 1.10 0.75
C ASP A 244 16.75 0.98 1.58
N VAL A 245 16.85 0.31 2.73
CA VAL A 245 15.77 0.31 3.75
C VAL A 245 16.02 1.48 4.68
N ARG A 246 15.03 2.35 4.88
CA ARG A 246 15.13 3.47 5.83
C ARG A 246 14.03 3.41 6.88
N ILE A 247 14.38 3.79 8.10
CA ILE A 247 13.43 3.93 9.21
C ILE A 247 13.48 5.38 9.67
N ILE A 248 12.39 6.10 9.45
CA ILE A 248 12.25 7.51 9.80
C ILE A 248 11.29 7.62 10.99
N GLN A 249 11.71 8.37 12.01
CA GLN A 249 10.87 8.80 13.12
C GLN A 249 10.21 10.13 12.77
N LEU A 250 8.90 10.21 12.95
CA LEU A 250 8.12 11.44 12.94
C LEU A 250 7.65 11.68 14.38
N LYS A 251 8.23 12.67 15.05
CA LYS A 251 7.88 13.04 16.42
C LYS A 251 7.04 14.33 16.40
N PRO A 252 5.78 14.32 16.85
CA PRO A 252 4.93 15.51 16.84
C PRO A 252 5.56 16.64 17.66
N LEU A 253 5.71 17.83 17.06
CA LEU A 253 6.19 19.01 17.77
C LEU A 253 5.06 19.58 18.64
N ARG A 254 5.20 19.46 19.96
CA ARG A 254 4.35 20.20 20.89
C ARG A 254 4.72 21.68 20.82
N ARG A 255 3.79 22.50 20.31
CA ARG A 255 3.90 23.96 20.34
C ARG A 255 3.61 24.48 21.75
N GLU A 256 4.55 24.26 22.67
CA GLU A 256 4.55 24.96 23.95
C GLU A 256 4.87 26.44 23.72
N GLY A 257 4.14 27.32 24.40
CA GLY A 257 4.21 28.76 24.18
C GLY A 257 5.43 29.39 24.83
N VAL A 258 6.60 29.30 24.19
CA VAL A 258 7.80 30.07 24.57
C VAL A 258 8.39 30.75 23.34
N LEU A 259 8.50 32.07 23.42
CA LEU A 259 9.23 32.90 22.47
C LEU A 259 10.74 32.68 22.65
N SER A 260 11.40 31.88 21.79
CA SER A 260 12.83 32.05 21.39
C SER A 260 13.52 30.79 20.80
N GLN A 261 13.03 30.20 19.70
CA GLN A 261 13.89 29.47 18.76
C GLN A 261 13.41 29.66 17.30
N PRO A 262 14.31 29.64 16.30
CA PRO A 262 13.91 29.67 14.89
C PRO A 262 13.12 28.40 14.56
N VAL A 263 11.83 28.56 14.33
CA VAL A 263 10.88 27.45 14.14
C VAL A 263 11.18 26.74 12.81
N SER A 264 11.64 25.48 12.88
CA SER A 264 11.52 24.55 11.76
C SER A 264 10.05 24.51 11.31
N PRO A 265 9.71 24.80 10.05
CA PRO A 265 8.33 25.05 9.64
C PRO A 265 7.42 23.80 9.61
N GLY A 266 7.95 22.62 9.95
CA GLY A 266 7.21 21.36 9.99
C GLY A 266 6.32 21.21 11.23
N ARG A 267 5.30 20.34 11.12
CA ARG A 267 4.51 19.86 12.28
C ARG A 267 5.26 18.81 13.10
N PHE A 268 6.30 18.21 12.51
CA PHE A 268 7.04 17.08 13.06
C PHE A 268 8.53 17.39 13.13
N GLU A 269 9.18 16.88 14.17
CA GLU A 269 10.61 16.68 14.20
C GLU A 269 10.90 15.35 13.49
N THR A 270 11.64 15.40 12.38
CA THR A 270 11.91 14.23 11.53
C THR A 270 13.35 13.77 11.69
N GLN A 271 13.55 12.48 11.97
CA GLN A 271 14.86 11.89 12.20
C GLN A 271 15.00 10.55 11.48
N GLN A 272 16.07 10.37 10.69
CA GLN A 272 16.45 9.06 10.18
C GLN A 272 17.09 8.25 11.32
N LEU A 273 16.40 7.22 11.80
CA LEU A 273 16.91 6.33 12.86
C LEU A 273 17.85 5.25 12.32
N ALA A 274 17.59 4.79 11.10
CA ALA A 274 18.38 3.76 10.45
C ALA A 274 18.30 3.87 8.93
N GLN A 275 19.39 3.43 8.30
CA GLN A 275 19.53 3.26 6.85
C GLN A 275 20.32 1.98 6.64
N PHE A 276 19.81 1.08 5.79
CA PHE A 276 20.40 -0.23 5.54
C PHE A 276 20.51 -0.50 4.05
N ASP A 277 21.76 -0.59 3.60
CA ASP A 277 22.18 -1.00 2.27
C ASP A 277 22.37 -2.54 2.16
N GLY A 278 22.01 -3.30 3.19
CA GLY A 278 22.34 -4.72 3.30
C GLY A 278 21.84 -5.63 2.17
N HIS A 279 20.82 -5.22 1.41
CA HIS A 279 20.38 -5.94 0.20
C HIS A 279 21.33 -5.72 -1.00
N GLY A 280 22.14 -4.65 -1.03
CA GLY A 280 23.04 -4.31 -2.13
C GLY A 280 22.35 -3.89 -3.45
N ALA A 281 21.01 -3.94 -3.49
CA ALA A 281 20.16 -3.73 -4.65
C ALA A 281 18.77 -3.19 -4.22
N GLN A 282 17.81 -3.04 -5.14
CA GLN A 282 16.53 -2.39 -4.84
C GLN A 282 15.71 -3.21 -3.84
N VAL A 283 15.02 -2.50 -2.93
CA VAL A 283 14.13 -3.05 -1.93
C VAL A 283 12.70 -2.83 -2.39
N TRP A 284 11.94 -3.91 -2.59
CA TRP A 284 10.62 -3.89 -3.20
C TRP A 284 9.46 -3.81 -2.21
N ARG A 285 9.63 -4.34 -1.00
CA ARG A 285 8.58 -4.35 0.04
C ARG A 285 9.14 -4.09 1.42
N VAL A 286 8.36 -3.43 2.27
CA VAL A 286 8.60 -3.24 3.69
C VAL A 286 7.33 -3.52 4.50
N ALA A 287 7.40 -4.39 5.50
CA ALA A 287 6.25 -4.78 6.31
C ALA A 287 6.59 -4.78 7.80
N TRP A 288 5.81 -4.07 8.60
CA TRP A 288 5.88 -4.13 10.06
C TRP A 288 5.11 -5.34 10.60
N ASN A 289 5.62 -5.95 11.66
CA ASN A 289 4.78 -6.85 12.46
C ASN A 289 3.64 -6.09 13.15
N ALA A 290 2.61 -6.80 13.62
CA ALA A 290 1.41 -6.21 14.23
C ALA A 290 1.68 -5.30 15.44
N THR A 291 2.86 -5.38 16.06
CA THR A 291 3.27 -4.51 17.19
C THR A 291 4.20 -3.35 16.78
N GLY A 292 4.62 -3.27 15.52
CA GLY A 292 5.57 -2.27 15.03
C GLY A 292 6.97 -2.37 15.64
N THR A 293 7.36 -3.54 16.14
CA THR A 293 8.65 -3.80 16.82
C THR A 293 9.68 -4.48 15.95
N VAL A 294 9.25 -5.18 14.89
CA VAL A 294 10.10 -5.85 13.91
C VAL A 294 9.65 -5.41 12.51
N LEU A 295 10.61 -5.03 11.69
CA LEU A 295 10.44 -4.71 10.27
C LEU A 295 10.95 -5.88 9.43
N ALA A 296 10.20 -6.28 8.41
CA ALA A 296 10.69 -7.12 7.32
C ALA A 296 10.93 -6.26 6.08
N SER A 297 11.97 -6.58 5.30
CA SER A 297 12.22 -6.01 3.96
C SER A 297 12.60 -7.10 2.97
N SER A 298 12.25 -6.94 1.69
CA SER A 298 12.67 -7.82 0.60
C SER A 298 13.24 -7.02 -0.57
N GLY A 299 14.20 -7.60 -1.31
CA GLY A 299 14.85 -6.93 -2.44
C GLY A 299 15.34 -7.89 -3.52
N ASP A 300 16.03 -7.35 -4.52
CA ASP A 300 16.57 -8.10 -5.68
C ASP A 300 17.61 -9.17 -5.30
N ASP A 301 18.18 -9.12 -4.09
CA ASP A 301 19.07 -10.15 -3.56
C ASP A 301 18.37 -11.49 -3.27
N GLY A 302 17.06 -11.58 -3.53
CA GLY A 302 16.25 -12.78 -3.30
C GLY A 302 16.13 -13.14 -1.81
N CYS A 303 16.43 -12.20 -0.92
CA CYS A 303 16.42 -12.40 0.52
C CYS A 303 15.35 -11.52 1.20
N VAL A 304 14.80 -12.03 2.29
CA VAL A 304 13.98 -11.27 3.23
C VAL A 304 14.79 -11.03 4.49
N ARG A 305 14.89 -9.77 4.92
CA ARG A 305 15.69 -9.35 6.09
C ARG A 305 14.77 -8.87 7.20
N LEU A 306 15.04 -9.32 8.42
CA LEU A 306 14.30 -8.92 9.62
C LEU A 306 15.14 -7.95 10.44
N TRP A 307 14.57 -6.80 10.79
CA TRP A 307 15.24 -5.71 11.52
C TRP A 307 14.52 -5.44 12.84
N LYS A 308 15.30 -5.20 13.90
CA LYS A 308 14.79 -4.89 15.24
C LYS A 308 15.65 -3.86 15.94
N ALA A 309 15.04 -2.92 16.65
CA ALA A 309 15.74 -2.02 17.57
C ALA A 309 16.17 -2.76 18.85
N ASN A 310 17.36 -2.44 19.36
CA ASN A 310 17.74 -2.75 20.73
C ASN A 310 17.16 -1.72 21.72
N TYR A 311 17.43 -1.89 23.02
CA TYR A 311 16.94 -0.97 24.07
C TYR A 311 17.48 0.47 23.96
N LEU A 312 18.56 0.69 23.21
CA LEU A 312 19.14 2.01 22.93
C LEU A 312 18.53 2.68 21.68
N GLY A 313 17.59 2.02 20.99
CA GLY A 313 17.02 2.49 19.72
C GLY A 313 17.85 2.15 18.48
N ASN A 314 19.00 1.48 18.63
CA ASN A 314 19.85 1.09 17.51
C ASN A 314 19.24 -0.13 16.80
N TRP A 315 18.89 0.04 15.53
CA TRP A 315 18.36 -1.01 14.68
C TRP A 315 19.47 -1.94 14.19
N LYS A 316 19.21 -3.26 14.19
CA LYS A 316 20.09 -4.28 13.62
C LYS A 316 19.29 -5.32 12.84
N CYS A 317 19.94 -5.94 11.86
CA CYS A 317 19.42 -7.17 11.26
C CYS A 317 19.49 -8.31 12.29
N VAL A 318 18.37 -9.02 12.46
CA VAL A 318 18.22 -10.16 13.40
C VAL A 318 18.18 -11.49 12.65
N GLY A 319 17.83 -11.48 11.37
CA GLY A 319 17.82 -12.66 10.53
C GLY A 319 17.69 -12.32 9.05
N VAL A 320 18.24 -13.21 8.21
CA VAL A 320 18.13 -13.16 6.75
C VAL A 320 17.58 -14.51 6.30
N LEU A 321 16.51 -14.49 5.53
CA LEU A 321 15.85 -15.65 4.95
C LEU A 321 16.06 -15.62 3.43
N LYS A 322 16.42 -16.74 2.82
CA LYS A 322 16.44 -16.87 1.35
C LYS A 322 15.04 -17.21 0.81
N GLY A 323 14.87 -17.15 -0.51
CA GLY A 323 13.60 -17.47 -1.20
C GLY A 323 13.08 -18.91 -1.01
N ASP A 324 13.86 -19.82 -0.44
CA ASP A 324 13.44 -21.16 0.00
C ASP A 324 12.96 -21.19 1.47
N GLY A 325 12.98 -20.05 2.17
CA GLY A 325 12.69 -19.92 3.60
C GLY A 325 13.84 -20.33 4.52
N SER A 326 15.00 -20.74 3.98
CA SER A 326 16.15 -21.13 4.80
C SER A 326 16.81 -19.90 5.44
N PRO A 327 17.24 -19.98 6.72
CA PRO A 327 18.05 -18.93 7.31
C PRO A 327 19.44 -18.94 6.67
N VAL A 328 19.95 -17.76 6.31
CA VAL A 328 21.35 -17.61 5.93
C VAL A 328 22.18 -17.76 7.21
N GLN A 329 22.87 -18.89 7.35
CA GLN A 329 23.91 -19.02 8.38
C GLN A 329 24.99 -17.96 8.08
N GLY A 330 25.24 -17.10 9.08
CA GLY A 330 25.88 -15.83 8.83
C GLY A 330 27.37 -15.93 8.54
N ASP A 331 27.77 -15.44 7.37
CA ASP A 331 29.14 -14.96 7.19
C ASP A 331 29.32 -13.66 8.01
N GLY A 332 30.28 -13.69 8.93
CA GLY A 332 30.95 -12.53 9.51
C GLY A 332 30.08 -11.33 9.90
N ALA A 333 29.57 -11.33 11.14
CA ALA A 333 29.39 -10.06 11.84
C ALA A 333 30.73 -9.29 11.85
N GLY A 334 30.66 -7.97 11.65
CA GLY A 334 31.79 -7.15 11.20
C GLY A 334 33.12 -7.35 11.95
N SER A 335 34.20 -7.15 11.21
CA SER A 335 35.57 -7.13 11.71
C SER A 335 35.74 -6.15 12.88
N ALA A 336 35.66 -6.68 14.10
CA ALA A 336 36.13 -5.98 15.27
C ALA A 336 37.63 -5.72 15.10
N GLN A 337 37.99 -4.45 14.92
CA GLN A 337 39.37 -3.99 15.03
C GLN A 337 39.85 -4.29 16.46
N THR A 338 40.54 -5.41 16.62
CA THR A 338 41.27 -5.73 17.84
C THR A 338 42.53 -4.87 17.85
N VAL A 339 42.52 -3.85 18.70
CA VAL A 339 43.71 -3.05 19.00
C VAL A 339 44.66 -3.94 19.83
N PRO A 340 45.86 -4.30 19.34
CA PRO A 340 46.80 -5.08 20.14
C PRO A 340 47.46 -4.14 21.16
N GLY A 341 47.18 -4.36 22.44
CA GLY A 341 47.83 -3.64 23.54
C GLY A 341 49.33 -3.99 23.66
N CYS A 342 50.10 -3.01 24.12
CA CYS A 342 51.55 -3.12 24.32
C CYS A 342 51.91 -4.05 25.49
N ALA A 343 52.90 -4.94 25.33
CA ALA A 343 53.98 -5.16 26.32
C ALA A 343 55.00 -6.25 25.93
N ASN A 344 56.28 -5.96 26.27
CA ASN A 344 57.35 -6.89 26.63
C ASN A 344 58.01 -7.82 25.60
N THR A 345 59.06 -7.26 25.00
CA THR A 345 60.39 -7.84 24.73
C THR A 345 60.79 -9.12 25.49
N SER A 346 61.31 -10.12 24.75
CA SER A 346 62.64 -10.73 25.00
C SER A 346 63.05 -11.77 23.93
N GLY A 347 64.29 -11.71 23.44
CA GLY A 347 65.08 -12.83 22.88
C GLY A 347 64.60 -13.58 21.61
N GLY A 348 65.28 -13.37 20.48
CA GLY A 348 65.38 -14.38 19.40
C GLY A 348 66.68 -15.21 19.54
N PRO A 349 67.24 -15.79 18.47
CA PRO A 349 66.70 -16.12 17.14
C PRO A 349 66.83 -17.64 16.82
N ILE A 350 66.61 -18.06 15.56
CA ILE A 350 67.32 -19.10 14.77
C ILE A 350 66.43 -19.62 13.62
N THR A 351 66.85 -19.36 12.38
CA THR A 351 66.53 -20.07 11.11
C THR A 351 67.80 -20.90 10.74
N PRO A 352 67.88 -21.80 9.70
CA PRO A 352 67.20 -21.72 8.39
C PRO A 352 67.01 -23.01 7.52
N ILE A 353 66.50 -22.85 6.26
CA ILE A 353 66.66 -23.72 5.04
C ILE A 353 65.95 -25.10 5.06
N SER A 354 65.43 -25.74 3.99
CA SER A 354 65.42 -25.63 2.48
C SER A 354 63.99 -25.84 1.90
N GLY A 355 63.58 -25.46 0.67
CA GLY A 355 63.98 -25.96 -0.67
C GLY A 355 63.52 -27.42 -0.91
N PHE A 356 62.81 -27.87 -1.97
CA PHE A 356 62.51 -27.38 -3.35
C PHE A 356 61.20 -28.06 -3.91
N PRO A 357 60.72 -27.81 -5.17
CA PRO A 357 59.32 -28.06 -5.60
C PRO A 357 59.11 -29.28 -6.53
N ILE A 358 57.84 -29.60 -6.83
CA ILE A 358 57.43 -30.45 -7.98
C ILE A 358 56.26 -29.81 -8.75
N LEU A 359 56.27 -29.99 -10.08
CA LEU A 359 55.42 -29.39 -11.11
C LEU A 359 54.25 -30.30 -11.58
N ASN A 360 53.32 -29.66 -12.30
CA ASN A 360 52.33 -30.17 -13.29
C ASN A 360 50.93 -30.56 -12.83
N GLY A 361 49.90 -30.18 -13.62
CA GLY A 361 48.53 -30.63 -13.34
C GLY A 361 47.33 -30.13 -14.17
N ASN A 362 47.46 -29.18 -15.10
CA ASN A 362 46.52 -28.90 -16.21
C ASN A 362 45.01 -28.51 -15.98
N HIS A 363 44.65 -27.42 -16.68
CA HIS A 363 43.35 -27.14 -17.35
C HIS A 363 42.01 -27.19 -16.57
N ALA A 364 41.41 -26.01 -16.37
CA ALA A 364 40.27 -25.55 -17.19
C ALA A 364 39.89 -24.08 -16.92
N ILE A 365 40.39 -23.15 -17.73
CA ILE A 365 39.91 -21.76 -17.71
C ILE A 365 38.63 -21.68 -18.55
N ARG A 366 37.48 -21.38 -17.91
CA ARG A 366 36.27 -20.92 -18.60
C ARG A 366 35.92 -19.51 -18.13
N ASN A 367 36.33 -18.53 -18.92
CA ASN A 367 35.74 -17.20 -18.89
C ASN A 367 34.23 -17.30 -19.11
N ARG A 368 33.43 -16.78 -18.18
CA ARG A 368 32.13 -16.19 -18.51
C ARG A 368 32.10 -14.76 -18.00
N LEU A 369 31.85 -13.87 -18.94
CA LEU A 369 31.65 -12.44 -18.73
C LEU A 369 30.41 -12.21 -17.85
N PRO A 370 30.33 -11.07 -17.13
CA PRO A 370 29.15 -10.73 -16.34
C PRO A 370 27.95 -10.53 -17.26
N CYS A 371 26.81 -11.14 -16.93
CA CYS A 371 25.54 -10.92 -17.62
C CYS A 371 24.93 -9.57 -17.21
N THR A 372 25.42 -8.48 -17.80
CA THR A 372 24.66 -7.24 -17.91
C THR A 372 23.61 -7.39 -19.01
N SER A 373 22.34 -7.24 -18.68
CA SER A 373 21.26 -6.97 -19.65
C SER A 373 20.11 -6.22 -18.96
N PRO A 374 19.34 -5.39 -19.67
CA PRO A 374 18.92 -4.12 -19.10
C PRO A 374 17.40 -3.92 -19.01
N TYR A 375 17.03 -2.78 -18.43
CA TYR A 375 15.72 -2.13 -18.57
C TYR A 375 15.12 -2.27 -19.97
N PHE A 376 13.82 -2.57 -20.02
CA PHE A 376 12.99 -2.32 -21.21
C PHE A 376 11.62 -1.78 -20.78
N LEU A 377 11.36 -0.53 -21.16
CA LEU A 377 10.01 0.02 -21.26
C LEU A 377 9.44 -0.38 -22.63
N PRO A 378 8.14 -0.69 -22.76
CA PRO A 378 7.48 -0.75 -24.07
C PRO A 378 7.30 0.68 -24.65
N PRO A 379 7.34 0.85 -25.98
CA PRO A 379 7.32 2.16 -26.62
C PRO A 379 5.91 2.75 -26.82
N ASP A 380 5.86 4.08 -27.02
CA ASP A 380 4.71 4.78 -27.60
C ASP A 380 4.48 4.35 -29.06
N ASP A 381 3.30 3.81 -29.37
CA ASP A 381 2.87 3.59 -30.76
C ASP A 381 2.04 4.78 -31.27
N ASN A 382 2.74 5.80 -31.77
CA ASN A 382 2.16 6.93 -32.50
C ASN A 382 2.54 6.81 -33.99
N LEU A 383 1.80 6.01 -34.76
CA LEU A 383 2.03 5.88 -36.21
C LEU A 383 1.20 6.88 -37.03
N ARG A 384 1.91 7.90 -37.55
CA ARG A 384 1.43 8.77 -38.65
C ARG A 384 2.54 9.04 -39.68
N SER A 385 2.44 8.41 -40.84
CA SER A 385 2.92 8.85 -42.18
C SER A 385 2.63 7.70 -43.17
N ALA A 386 2.48 7.82 -44.49
CA ALA A 386 2.46 8.95 -45.44
C ALA A 386 1.82 8.45 -46.78
N SER A 387 1.43 9.24 -47.78
CA SER A 387 0.99 10.65 -47.90
C SER A 387 0.75 10.98 -49.39
N ARG A 388 -0.35 11.65 -49.80
CA ARG A 388 -0.40 12.32 -51.13
C ARG A 388 -1.44 13.46 -51.27
N VAL A 389 -0.97 14.68 -50.97
CA VAL A 389 -1.08 15.93 -51.77
C VAL A 389 -2.29 16.12 -52.71
N ASN A 390 -3.18 17.07 -52.40
CA ASN A 390 -3.32 18.34 -53.16
C ASN A 390 -4.20 19.39 -52.43
N ALA A 391 -4.21 20.64 -52.91
CA ALA A 391 -4.45 21.86 -52.12
C ALA A 391 -5.83 22.55 -52.26
N VAL A 392 -6.34 23.13 -51.13
CA VAL A 392 -6.79 24.56 -50.92
C VAL A 392 -7.97 25.14 -51.74
N PRO A 393 -8.83 26.08 -51.25
CA PRO A 393 -9.11 26.63 -49.89
C PRO A 393 -10.60 26.52 -49.41
N LEU A 394 -10.88 27.07 -48.21
CA LEU A 394 -12.21 27.28 -47.58
C LEU A 394 -13.06 28.42 -48.19
N PRO A 395 -14.38 28.43 -47.91
CA PRO A 395 -15.06 29.66 -47.51
C PRO A 395 -15.83 29.58 -46.17
N VAL A 396 -16.24 30.77 -45.69
CA VAL A 396 -16.72 31.14 -44.33
C VAL A 396 -18.17 30.67 -44.04
N PRO A 397 -18.54 30.37 -42.76
CA PRO A 397 -19.92 30.03 -42.38
C PRO A 397 -20.89 31.23 -42.35
N HIS A 398 -22.16 30.99 -42.70
CA HIS A 398 -23.26 31.96 -42.57
C HIS A 398 -23.89 31.95 -41.15
N PRO A 399 -24.47 33.08 -40.69
CA PRO A 399 -24.95 33.25 -39.31
C PRO A 399 -26.37 32.73 -39.03
N LEU A 400 -26.67 32.51 -37.74
CA LEU A 400 -27.96 32.08 -37.19
C LEU A 400 -29.03 33.20 -37.19
N PRO A 401 -30.33 32.86 -37.31
CA PRO A 401 -31.44 33.82 -37.14
C PRO A 401 -31.79 34.06 -35.65
N PRO A 402 -32.35 35.24 -35.29
CA PRO A 402 -32.58 35.64 -33.90
C PRO A 402 -33.95 35.24 -33.31
N LEU A 403 -34.03 35.30 -31.97
CA LEU A 403 -35.24 35.12 -31.14
C LEU A 403 -36.19 36.34 -31.20
N PRO A 404 -37.53 36.14 -31.03
CA PRO A 404 -38.48 37.21 -30.77
C PRO A 404 -38.87 37.35 -29.27
N HIS A 405 -39.10 38.61 -28.85
CA HIS A 405 -39.71 39.05 -27.58
C HIS A 405 -40.98 39.91 -27.90
N PRO A 406 -41.78 40.44 -26.94
CA PRO A 406 -42.98 39.80 -26.38
C PRO A 406 -44.27 40.68 -26.51
N LEU A 407 -45.30 40.44 -25.65
CA LEU A 407 -46.50 41.27 -25.33
C LEU A 407 -47.81 40.98 -26.14
N PRO A 408 -49.03 41.38 -25.65
CA PRO A 408 -49.57 41.32 -24.28
C PRO A 408 -51.12 41.01 -24.15
N HIS A 409 -51.62 40.83 -22.90
CA HIS A 409 -53.05 40.99 -22.44
C HIS A 409 -54.15 40.08 -23.07
N SER A 410 -55.33 39.77 -22.46
CA SER A 410 -55.99 40.07 -21.16
C SER A 410 -57.18 39.11 -20.86
N ALA A 411 -57.54 38.99 -19.56
CA ALA A 411 -58.89 38.74 -18.98
C ALA A 411 -59.63 37.37 -19.17
N GLY A 412 -60.27 36.87 -18.09
CA GLY A 412 -61.20 35.72 -18.17
C GLY A 412 -61.58 35.01 -16.85
N ASN A 413 -62.37 35.64 -15.98
CA ASN A 413 -62.97 35.10 -14.73
C ASN A 413 -63.46 33.62 -14.74
N ARG A 414 -63.23 32.85 -13.65
CA ARG A 414 -64.29 32.41 -12.67
C ARG A 414 -63.79 31.45 -11.55
N ILE A 415 -64.32 31.68 -10.34
CA ILE A 415 -64.36 30.86 -9.09
C ILE A 415 -65.60 29.93 -9.16
N PRO A 416 -65.79 28.78 -8.42
CA PRO A 416 -65.19 28.25 -7.16
C PRO A 416 -64.46 26.88 -7.36
N SER A 417 -64.13 25.97 -6.40
CA SER A 417 -64.68 25.65 -5.05
C SER A 417 -63.73 24.91 -4.08
N HIS A 418 -64.14 24.85 -2.80
CA HIS A 418 -63.69 23.95 -1.71
C HIS A 418 -64.40 22.55 -1.77
N PRO A 419 -64.06 21.51 -0.95
CA PRO A 419 -63.40 21.56 0.36
C PRO A 419 -62.27 20.54 0.66
N GLU A 420 -61.83 20.58 1.92
CA GLU A 420 -60.80 19.79 2.58
C GLU A 420 -61.09 18.29 2.65
N HIS A 421 -60.06 17.46 2.88
CA HIS A 421 -60.10 16.60 4.07
C HIS A 421 -58.71 16.23 4.63
N ARG A 422 -58.49 16.68 5.87
CA ARG A 422 -57.44 16.30 6.81
C ARG A 422 -57.70 14.90 7.36
N ILE A 423 -56.66 14.08 7.60
CA ILE A 423 -56.59 13.13 8.72
C ILE A 423 -55.14 12.86 9.12
N THR A 424 -54.87 13.04 10.41
CA THR A 424 -53.65 12.69 11.15
C THR A 424 -53.87 11.39 11.92
N ARG A 425 -52.85 10.52 12.08
CA ARG A 425 -52.64 9.54 13.18
C ARG A 425 -51.55 8.54 12.76
N ARG A 426 -50.81 7.85 13.65
CA ARG A 426 -50.39 8.11 15.05
C ARG A 426 -49.24 7.13 15.35
N MET A 427 -48.41 7.43 16.35
CA MET A 427 -47.52 6.43 16.96
C MET A 427 -48.30 5.32 17.67
N SER A 428 -47.75 4.11 17.71
CA SER A 428 -47.92 3.18 18.84
C SER A 428 -46.77 2.18 18.89
N SER A 429 -46.01 2.23 19.99
CA SER A 429 -45.00 1.24 20.40
C SER A 429 -45.66 -0.10 20.76
N ASN A 430 -44.89 -1.19 20.74
CA ASN A 430 -44.95 -2.18 21.81
C ASN A 430 -43.70 -3.07 21.90
N ILE A 431 -43.33 -3.40 23.13
CA ILE A 431 -42.24 -4.30 23.52
C ILE A 431 -42.89 -5.62 23.95
N ILE A 432 -42.34 -6.76 23.53
CA ILE A 432 -42.60 -8.06 24.17
C ILE A 432 -41.28 -8.80 24.34
N TRP A 433 -40.99 -9.23 25.56
CA TRP A 433 -39.95 -10.20 25.91
C TRP A 433 -40.54 -11.62 25.86
N SER A 434 -39.73 -12.61 25.52
CA SER A 434 -39.98 -13.99 25.96
C SER A 434 -38.69 -14.67 26.40
N SER A 435 -38.58 -14.89 27.71
CA SER A 435 -37.64 -15.81 28.33
C SER A 435 -38.21 -17.23 28.31
N HIS A 436 -37.38 -18.23 28.02
CA HIS A 436 -37.53 -19.56 28.62
C HIS A 436 -36.17 -20.17 28.90
N ASP A 437 -36.14 -21.01 29.91
CA ASP A 437 -34.96 -21.40 30.68
C ASP A 437 -34.87 -22.94 30.75
N SER A 438 -33.66 -23.47 30.92
CA SER A 438 -33.36 -24.85 31.36
C SER A 438 -33.81 -26.02 30.42
N ALA A 439 -33.06 -27.10 30.21
CA ALA A 439 -32.38 -27.93 31.21
C ALA A 439 -31.34 -28.92 30.61
N ASN A 440 -30.52 -29.49 31.50
CA ASN A 440 -29.53 -30.56 31.34
C ASN A 440 -29.85 -31.67 30.30
N GLN A 441 -28.84 -32.07 29.53
CA GLN A 441 -28.08 -33.31 29.77
C GLN A 441 -26.67 -33.25 29.19
#